data_AF-A0A453DH67-F1
#
_entry.id   AF-A0A453DH67-F1
#
_cell.length_a   1.000
_cell.length_b   1.000
_cell.length_c   1.000
_cell.angle_alpha   90.00
_cell.angle_beta   90.00
_cell.angle_gamma   90.00
#
_symmetry.space_group_name_H-M   'P 1'
#
loop_
_entity.id
_entity.type
_entity.pdbx_description
1 polymer ?
#
loop_
_entity_poly.entity_id
_entity_poly.type
_entity_poly.pdbx_seq_one_letter_code
_entity_poly.pdbx_strand_id
1 'polypeptide(L)'
;MEISVANRKYTWSNNQDNPIFATIDRVFTSLSWDAYFRLSVVTALPRVGSDHTPLILDTGARRVSSPKIFRFEKWWLDHPDFKKMVADTWNTPVPEKTAIDIWMNKIKLFRKKARGWSINIEADIKKKKRELLLEFDILDVFSERNQIDDRDKTRMEEIKKELAHIPSKEETALWQRSRDRRIIDGDKNNAYF
;
A
#
# COMPACT_ATOMS: atom_id res chain seq x y z
N MET A 1 3.14 23.28 -19.85
CA MET A 1 3.32 24.00 -18.58
C MET A 1 3.82 23.01 -17.55
N GLU A 2 4.73 23.42 -16.66
CA GLU A 2 5.18 22.58 -15.56
C GLU A 2 4.16 22.65 -14.43
N ILE A 3 3.80 21.49 -13.86
CA ILE A 3 2.99 21.44 -12.63
C ILE A 3 3.96 21.31 -11.46
N SER A 4 3.97 22.30 -10.57
CA SER A 4 4.86 22.33 -9.41
C SER A 4 4.47 21.25 -8.39
N VAL A 5 5.47 20.60 -7.81
CA VAL A 5 5.30 19.68 -6.68
C VAL A 5 5.05 20.49 -5.41
N ALA A 6 3.89 20.29 -4.77
CA ALA A 6 3.47 21.17 -3.67
C ALA A 6 4.18 20.88 -2.33
N ASN A 7 4.54 19.63 -2.06
CA ASN A 7 4.93 19.16 -0.73
C ASN A 7 6.40 18.78 -0.57
N ARG A 8 7.22 18.94 -1.63
CA ARG A 8 8.61 18.47 -1.64
C ARG A 8 9.48 19.40 -2.48
N LYS A 9 10.69 19.71 -2.02
CA LYS A 9 11.61 20.57 -2.78
C LYS A 9 12.47 19.76 -3.75
N TYR A 10 12.97 18.60 -3.31
CA TYR A 10 13.88 17.76 -4.08
C TYR A 10 13.26 16.41 -4.39
N THR A 11 13.51 15.88 -5.58
CA THR A 11 12.99 14.57 -6.01
C THR A 11 14.05 13.48 -5.98
N TRP A 12 15.30 13.81 -5.71
CA TRP A 12 16.40 12.84 -5.67
C TRP A 12 17.38 13.16 -4.55
N SER A 13 18.02 12.14 -3.98
CA SER A 13 19.09 12.22 -3.00
C SER A 13 20.11 11.11 -3.25
N ASN A 14 21.41 11.38 -3.08
CA ASN A 14 22.43 10.34 -3.19
C ASN A 14 22.45 9.35 -2.00
N ASN A 15 21.59 9.54 -0.99
CA ASN A 15 21.46 8.69 0.21
C ASN A 15 22.77 8.50 1.01
N GLN A 16 23.66 9.49 0.98
CA GLN A 16 24.90 9.50 1.78
C GLN A 16 24.71 10.26 3.12
N ASP A 17 25.68 10.13 4.04
CA ASP A 17 25.64 10.78 5.36
C ASP A 17 25.52 12.30 5.31
N ASN A 18 26.15 12.91 4.31
CA ASN A 18 25.97 14.32 3.97
C ASN A 18 25.27 14.38 2.60
N PRO A 19 23.93 14.24 2.57
CA PRO A 19 23.21 13.98 1.34
C PRO A 19 23.24 15.19 0.41
N ILE A 20 23.41 14.91 -0.88
CA ILE A 20 23.20 15.89 -1.95
C ILE A 20 21.81 15.68 -2.49
N PHE A 21 21.02 16.75 -2.54
CA PHE A 21 19.66 16.73 -3.05
C PHE A 21 19.55 17.45 -4.39
N ALA A 22 18.71 16.90 -5.28
CA ALA A 22 18.42 17.49 -6.58
C ALA A 22 16.95 17.32 -6.96
N THR A 23 16.46 18.21 -7.83
CA THR A 23 15.12 18.12 -8.44
C THR A 23 15.28 17.72 -9.89
N ILE A 24 15.22 16.41 -10.15
CA ILE A 24 15.46 15.83 -11.48
C ILE A 24 14.20 15.19 -12.10
N ASP A 25 13.16 14.99 -11.30
CA ASP A 25 11.87 14.47 -11.74
C ASP A 25 10.86 15.62 -11.79
N ARG A 26 10.20 15.80 -12.94
CA ARG A 26 9.29 16.91 -13.20
C ARG A 26 8.11 16.46 -14.05
N VAL A 27 6.97 17.11 -13.86
CA VAL A 27 5.74 16.81 -14.60
C VAL A 27 5.38 18.00 -15.48
N PHE A 28 5.33 17.78 -16.79
CA PHE A 28 4.92 18.77 -17.77
C PHE A 28 3.63 18.34 -18.45
N THR A 29 2.72 19.29 -18.63
CA THR A 29 1.43 19.08 -19.29
C THR A 29 1.29 19.98 -20.52
N SER A 30 0.48 19.54 -21.49
CA SER A 30 0.07 20.40 -22.61
C SER A 30 -1.00 21.41 -22.16
N LEU A 31 -1.19 22.47 -22.95
CA LEU A 31 -2.30 23.41 -22.74
C LEU A 31 -3.66 22.71 -22.84
N SER A 32 -3.78 21.73 -23.72
CA SER A 32 -5.00 20.93 -23.84
C SER A 32 -5.26 20.13 -22.57
N TRP A 33 -4.25 19.47 -21.99
CA TRP A 33 -4.39 18.73 -20.75
C TRP A 33 -4.87 19.63 -19.61
N ASP A 34 -4.24 20.79 -19.44
CA ASP A 34 -4.61 21.76 -18.41
C ASP A 34 -6.08 22.21 -18.55
N ALA A 35 -6.53 22.46 -19.79
CA ALA A 35 -7.92 22.82 -20.07
C ALA A 35 -8.93 21.72 -19.67
N TYR A 36 -8.56 20.44 -19.88
CA TYR A 36 -9.40 19.28 -19.56
C TYR A 36 -9.33 18.86 -18.08
N PHE A 37 -8.15 18.93 -17.46
CA PHE A 37 -7.87 18.48 -16.10
C PHE A 37 -7.37 19.64 -15.23
N ARG A 38 -8.20 20.67 -15.09
CA ARG A 38 -7.87 21.92 -14.37
C ARG A 38 -7.55 21.73 -12.89
N LEU A 39 -7.90 20.58 -12.33
CA LEU A 39 -7.64 20.21 -10.94
C LEU A 39 -6.43 19.28 -10.81
N SER A 40 -5.58 19.21 -11.84
CA SER A 40 -4.37 18.41 -11.81
C SER A 40 -3.41 18.92 -10.73
N VAL A 41 -3.04 18.03 -9.80
CA VAL A 41 -2.08 18.29 -8.72
C VAL A 41 -0.98 17.24 -8.77
N VAL A 42 0.27 17.68 -8.57
CA VAL A 42 1.41 16.77 -8.38
C VAL A 42 1.79 16.73 -6.90
N THR A 43 1.85 15.54 -6.34
CA THR A 43 2.26 15.27 -4.96
C THR A 43 3.43 14.31 -4.95
N ALA A 44 4.48 14.63 -4.18
CA ALA A 44 5.58 13.72 -3.94
C ALA A 44 5.20 12.72 -2.84
N LEU A 45 5.51 11.44 -3.05
CA LEU A 45 5.41 10.41 -2.03
C LEU A 45 6.75 10.25 -1.28
N PRO A 46 6.74 9.68 -0.07
CA PRO A 46 7.97 9.40 0.66
C PRO A 46 8.91 8.50 -0.15
N ARG A 47 10.20 8.87 -0.25
CA ARG A 47 11.23 8.14 -1.03
C ARG A 47 11.73 6.85 -0.37
N VAL A 48 10.90 6.17 0.42
CA VAL A 48 11.33 4.98 1.17
C VAL A 48 11.82 3.89 0.21
N GLY A 49 13.10 3.52 0.31
CA GLY A 49 13.71 2.44 -0.46
C GLY A 49 14.17 2.82 -1.87
N SER A 50 14.17 4.11 -2.23
CA SER A 50 14.74 4.62 -3.47
C SER A 50 15.53 5.90 -3.20
N ASP A 51 16.49 6.21 -4.07
CA ASP A 51 17.13 7.52 -4.17
C ASP A 51 16.20 8.57 -4.83
N HIS A 52 15.18 8.13 -5.56
CA HIS A 52 14.13 8.97 -6.16
C HIS A 52 12.88 9.09 -5.28
N THR A 53 12.21 10.24 -5.38
CA THR A 53 10.94 10.58 -4.74
C THR A 53 9.81 10.37 -5.76
N PRO A 54 8.94 9.38 -5.57
CA PRO A 54 7.87 9.13 -6.54
C PRO A 54 6.92 10.32 -6.63
N LEU A 55 6.60 10.76 -7.85
CA LEU A 55 5.61 11.81 -8.08
C LEU A 55 4.27 11.21 -8.54
N ILE A 56 3.18 11.65 -7.94
CA ILE A 56 1.82 11.30 -8.34
C ILE A 56 1.14 12.52 -8.94
N LEU A 57 0.71 12.40 -10.18
CA LEU A 57 -0.22 13.33 -10.82
C LEU A 57 -1.66 12.85 -10.57
N ASP A 58 -2.40 13.58 -9.75
CA ASP A 58 -3.85 13.39 -9.58
C ASP A 58 -4.58 14.40 -10.46
N THR A 59 -5.45 13.94 -11.36
CA THR A 59 -6.24 14.82 -12.24
C THR A 59 -7.53 15.35 -11.59
N GLY A 60 -7.82 14.94 -10.35
CA GLY A 60 -9.09 15.21 -9.68
C GLY A 60 -10.27 14.46 -10.30
N ALA A 61 -10.01 13.55 -11.26
CA ALA A 61 -11.06 12.74 -11.88
C ALA A 61 -11.70 11.83 -10.84
N ARG A 62 -13.05 11.81 -10.81
CA ARG A 62 -13.78 10.92 -9.90
C ARG A 62 -13.42 9.47 -10.21
N ARG A 63 -12.83 8.80 -9.21
CA ARG A 63 -12.68 7.34 -9.26
C ARG A 63 -14.07 6.71 -9.26
N VAL A 64 -14.40 5.98 -10.32
CA VAL A 64 -15.58 5.13 -10.35
C VAL A 64 -15.28 3.92 -9.47
N SER A 65 -15.89 3.86 -8.28
CA SER A 65 -15.75 2.68 -7.43
C SER A 65 -16.64 1.57 -7.99
N SER A 66 -16.03 0.49 -8.48
CA SER A 66 -16.77 -0.74 -8.74
C SER A 66 -17.05 -1.46 -7.41
N PRO A 67 -18.19 -2.18 -7.29
CA PRO A 67 -18.47 -2.99 -6.12
C PRO A 67 -17.32 -3.98 -5.87
N LYS A 68 -16.75 -3.98 -4.66
CA LYS A 68 -15.77 -5.00 -4.28
C LYS A 68 -16.45 -6.37 -4.25
N ILE A 69 -16.05 -7.24 -5.19
CA ILE A 69 -16.44 -8.65 -5.18
C ILE A 69 -15.66 -9.35 -4.07
N PHE A 70 -16.35 -10.13 -3.23
CA PHE A 70 -15.67 -10.97 -2.25
C PHE A 70 -14.78 -11.99 -2.96
N ARG A 71 -13.51 -12.01 -2.59
CA ARG A 71 -12.53 -13.01 -3.00
C ARG A 71 -11.82 -13.51 -1.75
N PHE A 72 -11.60 -14.81 -1.69
CA PHE A 72 -10.73 -15.39 -0.68
C PHE A 72 -9.29 -14.98 -0.96
N GLU A 73 -8.53 -14.58 0.05
CA GLU A 73 -7.12 -14.23 -0.11
C GLU A 73 -6.22 -15.25 0.58
N LYS A 74 -5.16 -15.69 -0.10
CA LYS A 74 -4.30 -16.79 0.35
C LYS A 74 -3.60 -16.47 1.67
N TRP A 75 -3.17 -15.22 1.86
CA TRP A 75 -2.51 -14.77 3.09
C TRP A 75 -3.40 -14.93 4.34
N TRP A 76 -4.72 -15.08 4.17
CA TRP A 76 -5.61 -15.37 5.30
C TRP A 76 -5.19 -16.65 6.02
N LEU A 77 -4.68 -17.65 5.29
CA LEU A 77 -4.22 -18.92 5.87
C LEU A 77 -3.06 -18.76 6.85
N ASP A 78 -2.23 -17.74 6.65
CA ASP A 78 -1.06 -17.45 7.47
C ASP A 78 -1.40 -16.57 8.68
N HIS A 79 -2.62 -16.02 8.74
CA HIS A 79 -3.06 -15.23 9.89
C HIS A 79 -3.47 -16.15 11.05
N PRO A 80 -2.93 -15.95 12.27
CA PRO A 80 -3.15 -16.86 13.40
C PRO A 80 -4.64 -17.06 13.73
N ASP A 81 -5.42 -15.98 13.67
CA ASP A 81 -6.86 -16.01 14.01
C ASP A 81 -7.76 -16.61 12.91
N PHE A 82 -7.26 -16.83 11.70
CA PHE A 82 -8.11 -17.21 10.58
C PHE A 82 -8.73 -18.60 10.78
N LYS A 83 -7.92 -19.59 11.19
CA LYS A 83 -8.41 -20.96 11.44
C LYS A 83 -9.49 -20.99 12.52
N LYS A 84 -9.29 -20.22 13.60
CA LYS A 84 -10.28 -20.06 14.67
C LYS A 84 -11.57 -19.44 14.15
N MET A 85 -11.48 -18.34 13.39
CA MET A 85 -12.65 -17.68 12.79
C MET A 85 -13.45 -18.61 11.87
N VAL A 86 -12.78 -19.45 11.08
CA VAL A 86 -13.42 -20.48 10.26
C VAL A 86 -14.16 -21.49 11.15
N ALA A 87 -13.48 -22.08 12.15
CA ALA A 87 -14.08 -23.07 13.04
C ALA A 87 -15.29 -22.53 13.81
N ASP A 88 -15.16 -21.35 14.40
CA ASP A 88 -16.24 -20.68 15.15
C ASP A 88 -17.45 -20.41 14.25
N THR A 89 -17.20 -19.96 13.02
CA THR A 89 -18.27 -19.73 12.04
C THR A 89 -18.92 -21.04 11.61
N TRP A 90 -18.15 -22.09 11.38
CA TRP A 90 -18.65 -23.38 10.94
C TRP A 90 -19.43 -24.11 12.03
N ASN A 91 -19.13 -23.86 13.30
CA ASN A 91 -19.82 -24.45 14.44
C ASN A 91 -21.03 -23.63 14.93
N THR A 92 -21.28 -22.44 14.37
CA THR A 92 -22.42 -21.59 14.75
C THR A 92 -23.75 -22.30 14.46
N PRO A 93 -24.63 -22.55 15.45
CA PRO A 93 -25.91 -23.23 15.21
C PRO A 93 -26.76 -22.54 14.15
N VAL A 94 -27.42 -23.33 13.31
CA VAL A 94 -28.36 -22.85 12.28
C VAL A 94 -29.71 -23.56 12.45
N PRO A 95 -30.84 -22.85 12.30
CA PRO A 95 -32.16 -23.42 12.59
C PRO A 95 -32.67 -24.39 11.52
N GLU A 96 -32.07 -24.38 10.32
CA GLU A 96 -32.51 -25.21 9.21
C GLU A 96 -32.16 -26.69 9.38
N LYS A 97 -33.01 -27.55 8.82
CA LYS A 97 -32.92 -29.01 8.99
C LYS A 97 -32.36 -29.74 7.77
N THR A 98 -32.41 -29.12 6.59
CA THR A 98 -31.89 -29.74 5.37
C THR A 98 -30.38 -29.49 5.26
N ALA A 99 -29.64 -30.48 4.77
CA ALA A 99 -28.19 -30.35 4.61
C ALA A 99 -27.80 -29.20 3.69
N ILE A 100 -28.59 -28.94 2.63
CA ILE A 100 -28.31 -27.88 1.67
C ILE A 100 -28.51 -26.49 2.27
N ASP A 101 -29.58 -26.29 3.06
CA ASP A 101 -29.85 -25.01 3.70
C ASP A 101 -28.80 -24.70 4.79
N ILE A 102 -28.43 -25.71 5.58
CA ILE A 102 -27.34 -25.62 6.54
C ILE A 102 -26.06 -25.15 5.84
N TRP A 103 -25.65 -25.84 4.76
CA TRP A 103 -24.44 -25.48 4.01
C TRP A 103 -24.50 -24.06 3.43
N MET A 104 -25.63 -23.68 2.80
CA MET A 104 -25.82 -22.34 2.24
C MET A 104 -25.71 -21.25 3.31
N ASN A 105 -26.31 -21.44 4.48
CA ASN A 105 -26.24 -20.47 5.57
C ASN A 105 -24.85 -20.38 6.17
N LYS A 106 -24.14 -21.50 6.35
CA LYS A 106 -22.75 -21.51 6.84
C LYS A 106 -21.83 -20.73 5.90
N ILE A 107 -21.97 -20.91 4.58
CA ILE A 107 -21.19 -20.16 3.59
C ILE A 107 -21.53 -18.68 3.59
N LYS A 108 -22.82 -18.31 3.65
CA LYS A 108 -23.23 -16.90 3.75
C LYS A 108 -22.66 -16.23 5.01
N LEU A 109 -22.73 -16.93 6.14
CA LEU A 109 -22.20 -16.45 7.42
C LEU A 109 -20.68 -16.30 7.36
N PHE A 110 -19.97 -17.31 6.85
CA PHE A 110 -18.52 -17.26 6.65
C PHE A 110 -18.13 -16.08 5.77
N ARG A 111 -18.78 -15.91 4.61
CA ARG A 111 -18.50 -14.81 3.68
C ARG A 111 -18.66 -13.44 4.36
N LYS A 112 -19.70 -13.27 5.17
CA LYS A 112 -19.96 -12.04 5.93
C LYS A 112 -18.86 -11.79 6.97
N LYS A 113 -18.52 -12.81 7.77
CA LYS A 113 -17.49 -12.74 8.81
C LYS A 113 -16.10 -12.49 8.23
N ALA A 114 -15.69 -13.27 7.24
CA ALA A 114 -14.40 -13.14 6.57
C ALA A 114 -14.24 -11.77 5.90
N ARG A 115 -15.30 -11.23 5.27
CA ARG A 115 -15.26 -9.88 4.68
C ARG A 115 -14.99 -8.80 5.73
N GLY A 116 -15.72 -8.80 6.83
CA GLY A 116 -15.54 -7.81 7.90
C GLY A 116 -14.16 -7.94 8.55
N TRP A 117 -13.76 -9.16 8.88
CA TRP A 117 -12.45 -9.46 9.44
C TRP A 117 -11.30 -9.00 8.52
N SER A 118 -11.34 -9.36 7.24
CA SER A 118 -10.30 -8.96 6.27
C SER A 118 -10.22 -7.44 6.09
N ILE A 119 -11.35 -6.72 6.09
CA ILE A 119 -11.35 -5.25 6.00
C ILE A 119 -10.64 -4.64 7.22
N ASN A 120 -10.90 -5.15 8.42
CA ASN A 120 -10.27 -4.64 9.64
C ASN A 120 -8.76 -4.88 9.63
N ILE A 121 -8.32 -6.10 9.32
CA ILE A 121 -6.89 -6.42 9.21
C ILE A 121 -6.21 -5.57 8.14
N GLU A 122 -6.81 -5.41 6.96
CA GLU A 122 -6.29 -4.51 5.92
C GLU A 122 -6.21 -3.06 6.39
N ALA A 123 -7.20 -2.59 7.15
CA ALA A 123 -7.23 -1.23 7.66
C ALA A 123 -6.10 -0.98 8.67
N ASP A 124 -5.86 -1.93 9.59
CA ASP A 124 -4.78 -1.85 10.58
C ASP A 124 -3.41 -1.85 9.90
N ILE A 125 -3.21 -2.72 8.90
CA ILE A 125 -1.97 -2.76 8.11
C ILE A 125 -1.75 -1.43 7.38
N LYS A 126 -2.78 -0.90 6.70
CA LYS A 126 -2.70 0.39 5.99
C LYS A 126 -2.43 1.54 6.94
N LYS A 127 -3.03 1.52 8.13
CA LYS A 127 -2.80 2.52 9.16
C LYS A 127 -1.34 2.49 9.62
N LYS A 128 -0.80 1.31 9.98
CA LYS A 128 0.61 1.16 10.37
C LYS A 128 1.56 1.62 9.25
N LYS A 129 1.31 1.19 8.01
CA LYS A 129 2.12 1.58 6.84
C LYS A 129 2.11 3.10 6.64
N ARG A 130 0.94 3.74 6.74
CA ARG A 130 0.80 5.19 6.62
C ARG A 130 1.54 5.94 7.73
N GLU A 131 1.46 5.46 8.97
CA GLU A 131 2.15 6.07 10.11
C GLU A 131 3.67 6.00 9.97
N LEU A 132 4.20 4.82 9.60
CA LEU A 132 5.63 4.63 9.31
C LEU A 132 6.11 5.50 8.14
N LEU A 133 5.36 5.54 7.03
CA LEU A 133 5.69 6.37 5.88
C LEU A 133 5.68 7.88 6.24
N LEU A 134 4.73 8.32 7.05
CA LEU A 134 4.65 9.71 7.51
C LEU A 134 5.84 10.07 8.41
N GLU A 135 6.17 9.21 9.37
CA GLU A 135 7.33 9.41 10.25
C GLU A 135 8.63 9.51 9.45
N PHE A 136 8.82 8.59 8.49
CA PHE A 136 9.96 8.64 7.58
C PHE A 136 10.01 9.94 6.79
N ASP A 137 8.89 10.35 6.18
CA ASP A 137 8.83 11.55 5.34
C ASP A 137 9.14 12.82 6.13
N ILE A 138 8.72 12.90 7.39
CA ILE A 138 9.05 14.01 8.29
C ILE A 138 10.57 14.13 8.48
N LEU A 139 11.24 13.02 8.82
CA LEU A 139 12.70 13.00 9.02
C LEU A 139 13.45 13.28 7.71
N ASP A 140 12.99 12.67 6.63
CA ASP A 140 13.60 12.80 5.31
C ASP A 140 13.47 14.23 4.77
N VAL A 141 12.31 14.87 4.91
CA VAL A 141 12.11 16.30 4.55
C VAL A 141 12.92 17.21 5.48
N PHE A 142 13.03 16.88 6.77
CA PHE A 142 13.85 17.63 7.71
C PHE A 142 15.33 17.61 7.31
N SER A 143 15.82 16.47 6.81
CA SER A 143 17.20 16.30 6.32
C SER A 143 17.54 17.16 5.08
N GLU A 144 16.54 17.64 4.34
CA GLU A 144 16.75 18.51 3.16
C GLU A 144 17.31 19.90 3.52
N ARG A 145 17.21 20.30 4.80
CA ARG A 145 17.62 21.63 5.28
C ARG A 145 18.49 21.58 6.53
N ASN A 146 18.51 20.45 7.22
CA ASN A 146 19.18 20.29 8.50
C ASN A 146 20.02 19.02 8.49
N GLN A 147 21.07 19.00 9.30
CA GLN A 147 21.75 17.74 9.61
C GLN A 147 20.88 16.93 10.57
N ILE A 148 20.72 15.65 10.27
CA ILE A 148 20.07 14.68 11.15
C ILE A 148 21.11 13.99 12.02
N ASP A 149 20.73 13.69 13.26
CA ASP A 149 21.60 12.98 14.19
C ASP A 149 21.59 11.46 13.94
N ASP A 150 22.46 10.73 14.64
CA ASP A 150 22.57 9.28 14.49
C ASP A 150 21.30 8.55 14.96
N ARG A 151 20.53 9.15 15.87
CA ARG A 151 19.27 8.58 16.35
C ARG A 151 18.21 8.62 15.26
N ASP A 152 18.06 9.75 14.58
CA ASP A 152 17.14 9.93 13.46
C ASP A 152 17.51 9.00 12.30
N LYS A 153 18.81 8.91 11.96
CA LYS A 153 19.30 7.96 10.95
C LYS A 153 18.96 6.52 11.31
N THR A 154 19.22 6.12 12.56
CA THR A 154 18.88 4.79 13.05
C THR A 154 17.38 4.52 12.94
N ARG A 155 16.55 5.50 13.32
CA ARG A 155 15.10 5.37 13.22
C ARG A 155 14.62 5.25 11.77
N MET A 156 15.18 6.01 10.85
CA MET A 156 14.86 5.88 9.42
C MET A 156 15.18 4.47 8.89
N GLU A 157 16.30 3.88 9.30
CA GLU A 157 16.66 2.50 8.95
C GLU A 157 15.74 1.44 9.59
N GLU A 158 15.32 1.65 10.84
CA GLU A 158 14.31 0.81 11.49
C GLU A 158 12.97 0.86 10.74
N ILE A 159 12.51 2.07 10.38
CA ILE A 159 11.27 2.25 9.62
C ILE A 159 11.36 1.53 8.27
N LYS A 160 12.48 1.63 7.55
CA LYS A 160 12.71 0.88 6.30
C LYS A 160 12.56 -0.63 6.53
N LYS A 161 13.15 -1.17 7.60
CA LYS A 161 13.04 -2.60 7.95
C LYS A 161 11.61 -3.00 8.30
N GLU A 162 10.90 -2.20 9.10
CA GLU A 162 9.49 -2.46 9.44
C GLU A 162 8.60 -2.44 8.19
N LEU A 163 8.78 -1.45 7.32
CA LEU A 163 8.06 -1.33 6.05
C LEU A 163 8.39 -2.48 5.09
N ALA A 164 9.59 -3.05 5.15
CA ALA A 164 9.98 -4.24 4.38
C ALA A 164 9.42 -5.56 4.92
N HIS A 165 8.84 -5.60 6.12
CA HIS A 165 8.15 -6.78 6.68
C HIS A 165 6.64 -6.79 6.43
N ILE A 166 6.04 -5.62 6.18
CA ILE A 166 4.66 -5.47 5.70
C ILE A 166 4.38 -6.09 4.29
N PRO A 167 5.30 -6.10 3.29
CA PRO A 167 4.98 -6.40 1.89
C PRO A 167 4.59 -7.85 1.61
N SER A 168 5.04 -8.82 2.41
CA SER A 168 4.77 -10.25 2.18
C SER A 168 3.28 -10.58 2.00
N LYS A 169 2.39 -9.84 2.67
CA LYS A 169 0.93 -10.04 2.58
C LYS A 169 0.33 -9.34 1.35
N GLU A 170 0.76 -8.11 1.06
CA GLU A 170 0.29 -7.36 -0.12
C GLU A 170 0.75 -8.02 -1.42
N GLU A 171 2.00 -8.49 -1.46
CA GLU A 171 2.54 -9.29 -2.54
C GLU A 171 1.65 -10.51 -2.75
N THR A 172 1.46 -11.37 -1.75
CA THR A 172 0.62 -12.58 -1.87
C THR A 172 -0.77 -12.27 -2.43
N ALA A 173 -1.39 -11.17 -2.01
CA ALA A 173 -2.68 -10.73 -2.54
C ALA A 173 -2.58 -10.25 -4.00
N LEU A 174 -1.56 -9.45 -4.37
CA LEU A 174 -1.32 -8.99 -5.73
C LEU A 174 -1.06 -10.17 -6.68
N TRP A 175 -0.20 -11.10 -6.28
CA TRP A 175 0.09 -12.36 -6.96
C TRP A 175 -1.17 -13.18 -7.23
N GLN A 176 -2.00 -13.39 -6.20
CA GLN A 176 -3.25 -14.12 -6.37
C GLN A 176 -4.22 -13.40 -7.31
N ARG A 177 -4.27 -12.06 -7.26
CA ARG A 177 -5.18 -11.24 -8.07
C ARG A 177 -4.72 -11.08 -9.52
N SER A 178 -3.40 -11.07 -9.79
CA SER A 178 -2.84 -10.98 -11.15
C SER A 178 -3.09 -12.24 -11.97
N ARG A 179 -3.32 -13.40 -11.29
CA ARG A 179 -3.46 -14.73 -11.89
C ARG A 179 -2.23 -15.18 -12.69
N ASP A 180 -1.11 -14.48 -12.53
CA ASP A 180 0.14 -14.84 -13.16
C ASP A 180 0.76 -16.06 -12.46
N ARG A 181 1.08 -17.09 -13.22
CA ARG A 181 1.69 -18.34 -12.73
C ARG A 181 3.17 -18.44 -13.09
N ARG A 182 3.72 -17.44 -13.79
CA ARG A 182 5.08 -17.49 -14.37
C ARG A 182 6.12 -16.75 -13.57
N ILE A 183 5.72 -15.87 -12.66
CA ILE A 183 6.69 -15.20 -11.79
C ILE A 183 7.05 -16.22 -10.69
N ILE A 184 8.35 -16.52 -10.57
CA ILE A 184 8.88 -17.47 -9.59
C ILE A 184 9.20 -16.67 -8.31
N ASP A 185 8.85 -17.23 -7.15
CA ASP A 185 9.19 -16.63 -5.84
C ASP A 185 10.66 -16.24 -5.80
N GLY A 186 10.96 -14.94 -5.64
CA GLY A 186 12.32 -14.48 -5.38
C GLY A 186 12.85 -13.36 -6.26
N ASP A 187 12.15 -12.94 -7.31
CA ASP A 187 12.65 -11.82 -8.13
C ASP A 187 12.27 -10.47 -7.47
N LYS A 188 13.11 -10.00 -6.55
CA LYS A 188 13.19 -8.59 -6.14
C LYS A 188 13.82 -7.71 -7.24
N ASN A 189 13.84 -8.20 -8.48
CA ASN A 189 14.43 -7.51 -9.60
C ASN A 189 13.32 -6.78 -10.37
N ASN A 190 13.34 -5.48 -10.18
CA ASN A 190 12.51 -4.45 -10.80
C ASN A 190 12.78 -4.26 -12.30
N ALA A 191 13.57 -5.14 -12.94
CA ALA A 191 13.93 -5.06 -14.36
C ALA A 191 12.87 -5.63 -15.32
N TYR A 192 11.58 -5.44 -15.00
CA TYR A 192 10.48 -5.50 -15.99
C TYR A 192 9.86 -4.12 -16.26
N PHE A 193 10.53 -3.05 -15.78
CA PHE A 193 10.43 -1.69 -16.28
C PHE A 193 11.83 -1.11 -16.48
#